data_AF-A0AA90Q4B5-F1
#
_entry.id   AF-A0AA90Q4B5-F1
#
_cell.length_a   1.000
_cell.length_b   1.000
_cell.length_c   1.000
_cell.angle_alpha   90.00
_cell.angle_beta   90.00
_cell.angle_gamma   90.00
#
_symmetry.space_group_name_H-M   'P 1'
#
loop_
_entity.id
_entity.type
_entity.pdbx_description
1 polymer ?
#
loop_
_entity_poly.entity_id
_entity_poly.type
_entity_poly.pdbx_seq_one_letter_code
_entity_poly.pdbx_strand_id
1 'polypeptide(L)'
;MTVLAMFVVMAVSSTFPAISAFVWTMFWLCVLARTVAGISKPVNYHAIEMTEDGFHFYRYEGSSESARWDEIRDIRFSRSYEDFSKSNQTEWLIDTADGRHITVLVEFMHRKRFGRALARHVPGFLVAPARAGIASRKTGLWQCYAPAGGQK
;
A
#
# COMPACT_ATOMS: atom_id res chain seq x y z
N MET A 1 13.12 -8.31 -21.01
CA MET A 1 14.37 -8.90 -20.47
C MET A 1 14.20 -10.32 -19.94
N THR A 2 13.13 -10.68 -19.21
CA THR A 2 12.91 -12.03 -18.66
C THR A 2 12.80 -13.14 -19.72
N VAL A 3 12.19 -12.85 -20.87
CA VAL A 3 12.02 -13.82 -21.97
C VAL A 3 13.37 -14.28 -22.55
N LEU A 4 14.30 -13.35 -22.80
CA LEU A 4 15.64 -13.68 -23.30
C LEU A 4 16.44 -14.50 -22.28
N ALA A 5 16.36 -14.16 -20.99
CA ALA A 5 17.00 -14.91 -19.92
C ALA A 5 16.45 -16.35 -19.79
N MET A 6 15.15 -16.54 -20.02
CA MET A 6 14.53 -17.86 -20.03
C MET A 6 15.07 -18.75 -21.16
N PHE A 7 15.26 -18.20 -22.37
CA PHE A 7 15.86 -18.94 -23.49
C PHE A 7 17.32 -19.35 -23.21
N VAL A 8 18.09 -18.48 -22.53
CA VAL A 8 19.46 -18.82 -22.10
C VAL A 8 19.45 -19.94 -21.06
N VAL A 9 18.56 -19.88 -20.07
CA VAL A 9 18.39 -20.94 -19.05
C VAL A 9 18.00 -22.27 -19.70
N MET A 10 17.08 -22.25 -20.67
CA MET A 10 16.70 -23.44 -21.44
C MET A 10 17.88 -24.04 -22.22
N ALA A 11 18.64 -23.21 -22.95
CA ALA A 11 19.79 -23.68 -23.73
C ALA A 11 20.90 -24.29 -22.84
N VAL A 12 21.21 -23.64 -21.71
CA VAL A 12 22.20 -24.16 -20.74
C VAL A 12 21.72 -25.46 -20.11
N SER A 13 20.45 -25.54 -19.71
CA SER A 13 19.86 -26.73 -19.10
C SER A 13 19.78 -27.92 -20.05
N SER A 14 19.58 -27.67 -21.35
CA SER A 14 19.62 -28.69 -22.40
C SER A 14 21.03 -29.21 -22.67
N THR A 15 22.04 -28.37 -22.50
CA THR A 15 23.45 -28.73 -22.76
C THR A 15 24.08 -29.42 -21.55
N PHE A 16 23.69 -29.02 -20.34
CA PHE A 16 24.24 -29.52 -19.08
C PHE A 16 23.13 -29.97 -18.12
N PRO A 17 22.52 -31.16 -18.33
CA PRO A 17 21.37 -31.61 -17.55
C PRO A 17 21.69 -31.79 -16.06
N ALA A 18 22.95 -32.12 -15.70
CA ALA A 18 23.39 -32.29 -14.32
C ALA A 18 23.24 -31.03 -13.45
N ILE A 19 23.23 -29.83 -14.04
CA ILE A 19 23.08 -28.56 -13.33
C ILE A 19 21.74 -27.86 -13.60
N SER A 20 20.86 -28.47 -14.40
CA SER A 20 19.58 -27.89 -14.84
C SER A 20 18.73 -27.38 -13.66
N ALA A 21 18.58 -28.21 -12.62
CA ALA A 21 17.80 -27.84 -11.43
C ALA A 21 18.36 -26.58 -10.75
N PHE A 22 19.69 -26.49 -10.59
CA PHE A 22 20.35 -25.34 -9.98
C PHE A 22 20.15 -24.06 -10.81
N VAL A 23 20.31 -24.14 -12.14
CA VAL A 23 20.14 -22.99 -13.04
C VAL A 23 18.70 -22.48 -13.00
N TRP A 24 17.70 -23.38 -13.03
CA TRP A 24 16.29 -23.00 -12.89
C TRP A 24 15.98 -22.39 -11.53
N THR A 25 16.50 -22.94 -10.43
CA THR A 25 16.32 -22.37 -9.09
C THR A 25 16.89 -20.95 -9.00
N MET A 26 18.10 -20.73 -9.52
CA MET A 26 18.71 -19.40 -9.54
C MET A 26 17.91 -18.41 -10.40
N PHE A 27 17.40 -18.84 -11.55
CA PHE A 27 16.52 -18.02 -12.39
C PHE A 27 15.26 -17.60 -11.64
N TRP A 28 14.56 -18.54 -11.00
CA TRP A 28 13.35 -18.24 -10.23
C TRP A 28 13.64 -17.36 -9.02
N LEU A 29 14.77 -17.55 -8.33
CA LEU A 29 15.20 -16.66 -7.25
C LEU A 29 15.45 -15.24 -7.75
N CYS A 30 16.08 -15.06 -8.92
CA CYS A 30 16.27 -13.74 -9.52
C CYS A 30 14.95 -13.10 -9.95
N VAL A 31 14.02 -13.87 -10.54
CA VAL A 31 12.68 -13.39 -10.90
C VAL A 31 11.91 -12.98 -9.66
N LEU A 32 11.95 -13.79 -8.60
CA LEU A 32 11.31 -13.49 -7.32
C LEU A 32 11.93 -12.25 -6.68
N ALA A 33 13.25 -12.17 -6.60
CA ALA A 33 13.97 -11.01 -6.05
C ALA A 33 13.64 -9.73 -6.81
N ARG A 34 13.60 -9.78 -8.15
CA ARG A 34 13.21 -8.64 -9.00
C ARG A 34 11.75 -8.26 -8.79
N THR A 35 10.86 -9.25 -8.66
CA THR A 35 9.44 -9.02 -8.39
C THR A 35 9.27 -8.37 -7.01
N VAL A 36 9.93 -8.87 -5.97
CA VAL A 36 9.93 -8.29 -4.62
C VAL A 36 10.53 -6.88 -4.61
N ALA A 37 11.64 -6.65 -5.31
CA ALA A 37 12.26 -5.34 -5.45
C ALA A 37 11.37 -4.36 -6.25
N GLY A 38 10.64 -4.85 -7.25
CA GLY A 38 9.66 -4.07 -8.01
C GLY A 38 8.42 -3.73 -7.18
N ILE A 39 7.94 -4.67 -6.37
CA ILE A 39 6.86 -4.44 -5.38
C ILE A 39 7.30 -3.41 -4.32
N SER A 40 8.62 -3.26 -4.09
CA SER A 40 9.14 -2.33 -3.07
C SER A 40 9.07 -0.86 -3.48
N LYS A 41 8.95 -0.54 -4.78
CA LYS A 41 8.87 0.85 -5.23
C LYS A 41 7.41 1.28 -5.38
N PRO A 42 6.97 2.31 -4.64
CA PRO A 42 5.62 2.81 -4.79
C PRO A 42 5.40 3.45 -6.17
N VAL A 43 4.25 3.18 -6.76
CA VAL A 43 3.73 3.62 -8.07
C VAL A 43 3.09 5.01 -7.97
N ASN A 44 2.41 5.36 -6.88
CA ASN A 44 1.62 6.61 -6.80
C ASN A 44 2.34 7.78 -6.10
N TYR A 45 3.31 7.46 -5.25
CA TYR A 45 4.05 8.42 -4.45
C TYR A 45 5.48 7.93 -4.37
N HIS A 46 6.42 8.84 -4.14
CA HIS A 46 7.82 8.44 -3.98
C HIS A 46 8.14 8.12 -2.51
N ALA A 47 7.45 8.76 -1.55
CA ALA A 47 7.59 8.47 -0.13
C ALA A 47 6.30 8.71 0.67
N ILE A 48 6.09 7.89 1.70
CA ILE A 48 5.14 8.15 2.80
C ILE A 48 5.90 8.03 4.12
N GLU A 49 6.02 9.15 4.80
CA GLU A 49 6.70 9.23 6.09
C GLU A 49 5.66 9.33 7.19
N MET A 50 5.86 8.55 8.25
CA MET A 50 5.00 8.55 9.43
C MET A 50 5.90 8.80 10.62
N THR A 51 5.66 9.91 11.30
CA THR A 51 6.34 10.30 12.53
C THR A 51 5.40 10.14 13.72
N GLU A 52 5.86 10.44 14.92
CA GLU A 52 5.00 10.44 16.12
C GLU A 52 3.99 11.60 16.10
N ASP A 53 4.23 12.65 15.30
CA ASP A 53 3.37 13.85 15.20
C ASP A 53 2.36 13.80 14.05
N GLY A 54 2.68 13.12 12.96
CA GLY A 54 1.83 13.08 11.78
C GLY A 54 2.34 12.18 10.66
N PHE A 55 1.81 12.41 9.46
CA PHE A 55 2.35 11.84 8.24
C PHE A 55 2.62 12.90 7.17
N HIS A 56 3.59 12.59 6.33
CA HIS A 56 3.90 13.33 5.11
C HIS A 56 3.80 12.39 3.92
N PHE A 57 3.00 12.78 2.93
CA PHE A 57 2.72 12.03 1.72
C PHE A 57 3.25 12.79 0.51
N TYR A 58 4.25 12.22 -0.17
CA TYR A 58 4.95 12.89 -1.26
C TYR A 58 4.64 12.26 -2.62
N ARG A 59 3.79 12.94 -3.41
CA ARG A 59 3.38 12.46 -4.73
C ARG A 59 4.51 12.64 -5.75
N TYR A 60 4.46 11.88 -6.85
CA TYR A 60 5.41 12.06 -7.95
C TYR A 60 5.22 13.36 -8.72
N GLU A 61 4.01 13.94 -8.67
CA GLU A 61 3.65 15.21 -9.31
C GLU A 61 4.28 16.44 -8.63
N GLY A 62 5.15 16.23 -7.63
CA GLY A 62 5.80 17.31 -6.87
C GLY A 62 4.94 17.90 -5.77
N SER A 63 3.68 17.48 -5.65
CA SER A 63 2.80 17.85 -4.55
C SER A 63 3.07 16.98 -3.32
N SER A 64 2.99 17.61 -2.14
CA SER A 64 3.05 16.92 -0.87
C SER A 64 1.86 17.31 0.00
N GLU A 65 1.26 16.33 0.65
CA GLU A 65 0.20 16.53 1.64
C GLU A 65 0.71 16.06 2.99
N SER A 66 0.34 16.75 4.05
CA SER A 66 0.69 16.35 5.42
C SER A 66 -0.43 16.68 6.38
N ALA A 67 -0.56 15.87 7.42
CA ALA A 67 -1.49 16.13 8.51
C ALA A 67 -0.89 15.63 9.82
N ARG A 68 -1.11 16.41 10.88
CA ARG A 68 -0.80 15.96 12.22
C ARG A 68 -1.88 15.01 12.72
N TRP A 69 -1.53 14.04 13.55
CA TRP A 69 -2.47 13.02 14.00
C TRP A 69 -3.62 13.60 14.84
N ASP A 70 -3.35 14.67 15.61
CA ASP A 70 -4.31 15.40 16.44
C ASP A 70 -5.26 16.30 15.65
N GLU A 71 -4.92 16.61 14.39
CA GLU A 71 -5.77 17.37 13.48
C GLU A 71 -6.82 16.50 12.78
N ILE A 72 -6.68 15.18 12.79
CA ILE A 72 -7.59 14.29 12.06
C ILE A 72 -8.95 14.21 12.77
N ARG A 73 -10.02 14.49 12.02
CA ARG A 73 -11.41 14.52 12.51
C ARG A 73 -12.32 13.49 11.87
N ASP A 74 -11.94 12.95 10.72
CA ASP A 74 -12.62 11.83 10.12
C ASP A 74 -11.64 10.97 9.30
N ILE A 75 -11.90 9.67 9.27
CA ILE A 75 -11.15 8.72 8.45
C ILE A 75 -12.14 7.76 7.81
N ARG A 76 -12.11 7.71 6.48
CA ARG A 76 -12.90 6.77 5.68
C ARG A 76 -11.97 5.97 4.79
N PHE A 77 -12.21 4.67 4.74
CA PHE A 77 -11.52 3.77 3.82
C PHE A 77 -12.39 3.60 2.58
N SER A 78 -11.84 3.91 1.41
CA SER A 78 -12.49 3.79 0.10
C SER A 78 -11.89 2.62 -0.67
N ARG A 79 -12.75 1.88 -1.37
CA ARG A 79 -12.33 0.87 -2.32
C ARG A 79 -13.17 0.94 -3.57
N SER A 80 -12.51 1.12 -4.72
CA SER A 80 -13.11 0.99 -6.04
C SER A 80 -12.36 -0.06 -6.85
N TYR A 81 -13.12 -0.84 -7.65
CA TYR A 81 -12.60 -1.85 -8.57
C TYR A 81 -12.76 -1.45 -10.04
N GLU A 82 -13.28 -0.25 -10.32
CA GLU A 82 -13.45 0.25 -11.69
C GLU A 82 -12.11 0.50 -12.38
N ASP A 83 -11.06 0.75 -11.59
CA ASP A 83 -9.70 0.95 -12.07
C ASP A 83 -8.80 -0.19 -11.60
N PHE A 84 -8.54 -1.16 -12.49
CA PHE A 84 -7.67 -2.30 -12.20
C PHE A 84 -6.25 -1.89 -11.77
N SER A 85 -5.79 -0.69 -12.14
CA SER A 85 -4.50 -0.15 -11.71
C SER A 85 -4.46 0.14 -10.20
N LYS A 86 -5.63 0.36 -9.58
CA LYS A 86 -5.79 0.64 -8.14
C LYS A 86 -6.03 -0.61 -7.29
N SER A 87 -6.15 -1.79 -7.90
CA SER A 87 -6.44 -3.05 -7.19
C SER A 87 -5.41 -3.41 -6.09
N ASN A 88 -4.15 -2.97 -6.26
CA ASN A 88 -3.06 -3.17 -5.30
C ASN A 88 -2.91 -2.04 -4.28
N GLN A 89 -3.87 -1.11 -4.23
CA GLN A 89 -3.82 0.10 -3.40
C GLN A 89 -5.02 0.16 -2.46
N THR A 90 -4.89 0.90 -1.37
CA THR A 90 -6.00 1.24 -0.47
C THR A 90 -6.12 2.74 -0.42
N GLU A 91 -7.31 3.25 -0.69
CA GLU A 91 -7.59 4.67 -0.66
C GLU A 91 -8.12 5.06 0.72
N TRP A 92 -7.50 6.05 1.32
CA TRP A 92 -7.90 6.61 2.61
C TRP A 92 -8.28 8.06 2.42
N LEU A 93 -9.49 8.40 2.82
CA LEU A 93 -10.02 9.76 2.82
C LEU A 93 -9.92 10.28 4.25
N ILE A 94 -9.14 11.33 4.44
CA ILE A 94 -8.83 11.90 5.76
C ILE A 94 -9.31 13.34 5.77
N ASP A 95 -10.21 13.64 6.70
CA ASP A 95 -10.67 15.00 6.93
C ASP A 95 -10.00 15.55 8.18
N THR A 96 -9.53 16.78 8.09
CA THR A 96 -8.76 17.46 9.13
C THR A 96 -9.55 18.61 9.75
N ALA A 97 -9.14 19.05 10.93
CA ALA A 97 -9.81 20.08 11.72
C ALA A 97 -9.84 21.46 11.04
N ASP A 98 -8.89 21.73 10.17
CA ASP A 98 -8.81 22.96 9.38
C ASP A 98 -9.65 22.91 8.08
N GLY A 99 -10.37 21.80 7.86
CA GLY A 99 -11.26 21.60 6.72
C GLY A 99 -10.58 21.03 5.47
N ARG A 100 -9.29 20.66 5.52
CA ARG A 100 -8.66 19.97 4.38
C ARG A 100 -9.15 18.53 4.27
N HIS A 101 -9.35 18.11 3.02
CA HIS A 101 -9.67 16.76 2.60
C HIS A 101 -8.45 16.14 1.91
N ILE A 102 -7.85 15.13 2.53
CA ILE A 102 -6.60 14.51 2.10
C ILE A 102 -6.91 13.09 1.62
N THR A 103 -6.59 12.81 0.36
CA THR A 103 -6.73 11.46 -0.22
C THR A 103 -5.36 10.79 -0.26
N VAL A 104 -5.19 9.75 0.55
CA VAL A 104 -3.95 8.97 0.62
C VAL A 104 -4.14 7.62 -0.05
N LEU A 105 -3.46 7.41 -1.17
CA LEU A 105 -3.37 6.10 -1.81
C LEU A 105 -2.21 5.32 -1.20
N VAL A 106 -2.53 4.32 -0.37
CA VAL A 106 -1.55 3.51 0.34
C VAL A 106 -1.37 2.17 -0.36
N GLU A 107 -0.16 1.93 -0.85
CA GLU A 107 0.20 0.68 -1.50
C GLU A 107 0.35 -0.48 -0.52
N PHE A 108 0.17 -1.70 -1.05
CA PHE A 108 0.17 -2.95 -0.30
C PHE A 108 1.28 -3.04 0.77
N MET A 109 2.51 -2.66 0.40
CA MET A 109 3.69 -2.71 1.29
C MET A 109 3.56 -1.81 2.51
N HIS A 110 2.88 -0.67 2.39
CA HIS A 110 2.74 0.33 3.45
C HIS A 110 1.43 0.22 4.23
N ARG A 111 0.45 -0.56 3.75
CA ARG A 111 -0.88 -0.73 4.39
C ARG A 111 -0.80 -1.07 5.88
N LYS A 112 0.01 -2.07 6.23
CA LYS A 112 0.13 -2.54 7.62
C LYS A 112 0.81 -1.51 8.53
N ARG A 113 1.75 -0.71 7.99
CA ARG A 113 2.43 0.35 8.75
C ARG A 113 1.48 1.52 8.95
N PHE A 114 0.83 1.97 7.88
CA PHE A 114 -0.13 3.07 7.90
C PHE A 114 -1.32 2.80 8.82
N GLY A 115 -1.98 1.64 8.68
CA GLY A 115 -3.10 1.28 9.56
C GLY A 115 -2.71 1.15 11.04
N ARG A 116 -1.45 0.78 11.35
CA ARG A 116 -0.93 0.77 12.73
C ARG A 116 -0.68 2.18 13.25
N ALA A 117 -0.16 3.08 12.42
CA ALA A 117 0.04 4.48 12.79
C ALA A 117 -1.30 5.15 13.13
N LEU A 118 -2.31 4.99 12.28
CA LEU A 118 -3.67 5.48 12.54
C LEU A 118 -4.24 4.95 13.86
N ALA A 119 -4.15 3.63 14.08
CA ALA A 119 -4.66 3.01 15.30
C ALA A 119 -3.91 3.44 16.57
N ARG A 120 -2.65 3.85 16.45
CA ARG A 120 -1.83 4.26 17.59
C ARG A 120 -2.00 5.74 17.92
N HIS A 121 -2.10 6.60 16.91
CA HIS A 121 -1.99 8.04 17.09
C HIS A 121 -3.28 8.82 16.89
N VAL A 122 -4.30 8.24 16.24
CA VAL A 122 -5.58 8.93 15.99
C VAL A 122 -6.64 8.45 16.99
N PRO A 123 -7.01 9.27 17.99
CA PRO A 123 -8.08 8.92 18.92
C PRO A 123 -9.40 8.75 18.15
N GLY A 124 -10.16 7.69 18.45
CA GLY A 124 -11.41 7.41 17.75
C GLY A 124 -11.27 6.59 16.47
N PHE A 125 -10.05 6.22 16.06
CA PHE A 125 -9.86 5.31 14.92
C PHE A 125 -10.46 3.91 15.17
N LEU A 126 -11.31 3.47 14.25
CA LEU A 126 -11.98 2.17 14.28
C LEU A 126 -11.23 1.17 13.39
N VAL A 127 -10.48 0.26 14.02
CA VAL A 127 -9.70 -0.77 13.31
C VAL A 127 -10.59 -1.79 12.59
N ALA A 128 -11.75 -2.13 13.17
CA ALA A 128 -12.62 -3.19 12.62
C ALA A 128 -13.21 -2.83 11.24
N PRO A 129 -13.82 -1.64 11.03
CA PRO A 129 -14.25 -1.20 9.71
C PRO A 129 -13.12 -1.16 8.68
N ALA A 130 -11.94 -0.66 9.06
CA ALA A 130 -10.77 -0.63 8.18
C ALA A 130 -10.37 -2.05 7.71
N ARG A 131 -10.32 -3.01 8.64
CA ARG A 131 -10.04 -4.42 8.31
C ARG A 131 -11.11 -5.02 7.41
N ALA A 132 -12.39 -4.71 7.66
CA ALA A 132 -13.50 -5.16 6.82
C ALA A 132 -13.37 -4.63 5.38
N GLY A 133 -13.02 -3.35 5.21
CA GLY A 133 -12.78 -2.75 3.90
C GLY A 133 -11.61 -3.39 3.15
N ILE A 134 -10.49 -3.64 3.84
CA ILE A 134 -9.31 -4.30 3.25
C ILE A 134 -9.63 -5.74 2.80
N ALA A 135 -10.46 -6.47 3.56
CA ALA A 135 -10.87 -7.83 3.23
C ALA A 135 -12.00 -7.90 2.18
N SER A 136 -12.74 -6.80 1.98
CA SER A 136 -13.93 -6.77 1.13
C SER A 136 -13.61 -6.97 -0.35
N ARG A 137 -14.34 -7.86 -1.02
CA ARG A 137 -14.31 -8.03 -2.49
C ARG A 137 -15.25 -7.10 -3.24
N LYS A 138 -15.90 -6.16 -2.54
CA LYS A 138 -16.89 -5.22 -3.09
C LYS A 138 -16.38 -3.79 -3.06
N THR A 139 -16.79 -2.97 -4.04
CA THR A 139 -16.65 -1.51 -3.98
C THR A 139 -17.42 -0.98 -2.78
N GLY A 140 -16.89 0.03 -2.10
CA GLY A 140 -17.58 0.63 -0.97
C GLY A 140 -16.76 1.66 -0.20
N LEU A 141 -17.38 2.19 0.84
CA LEU A 141 -16.82 3.15 1.77
C LEU A 141 -17.03 2.63 3.19
N TRP A 142 -15.97 2.62 4.00
CA TRP A 142 -15.99 2.16 5.38
C TRP A 142 -15.63 3.30 6.31
N GLN A 143 -16.56 3.64 7.20
CA GLN A 143 -16.36 4.63 8.25
C GLN A 143 -15.37 4.08 9.28
N CYS A 144 -14.17 4.65 9.34
CA CYS A 144 -13.07 4.18 10.18
C CYS A 144 -12.77 5.13 11.36
N TYR A 145 -13.67 6.04 11.66
CA TYR A 145 -13.52 6.99 12.76
C TYR A 145 -14.84 7.14 13.51
N ALA A 146 -14.76 7.15 14.84
CA ALA A 146 -15.82 7.54 15.75
C ALA A 146 -15.35 8.77 16.54
N PRO A 147 -16.06 9.91 16.47
CA PRO A 147 -15.68 11.08 17.23
C PRO A 147 -15.67 10.76 18.74
N ALA A 148 -14.59 11.16 19.41
CA ALA A 148 -14.50 11.13 20.86
C ALA A 148 -15.53 12.14 21.43
N GLY A 149 -16.76 11.67 21.65
CA GLY A 149 -17.88 12.54 22.03
C GLY A 149 -19.28 12.02 21.71
N GLY A 150 -19.45 10.76 21.30
CA GLY A 150 -20.77 10.14 21.19
C GLY A 150 -21.38 9.77 22.54
N GLN A 151 -21.73 10.76 23.37
CA GLN A 151 -22.85 10.58 24.30
C GLN A 151 -24.12 10.52 23.45
N LYS A 152 -24.74 9.35 23.41
CA LYS A 152 -26.19 9.25 23.30
C LYS A 152 -26.76 9.12 24.70
#